data_AF-A0A640VS87-F1
#
_entry.id   AF-A0A640VS87-F1
#
_cell.length_a   1.000
_cell.length_b   1.000
_cell.length_c   1.000
_cell.angle_alpha   90.00
_cell.angle_beta   90.00
_cell.angle_gamma   90.00
#
_symmetry.space_group_name_H-M   'P 1'
#
loop_
_entity.id
_entity.type
_entity.pdbx_description
1 polymer ?
#
loop_
_entity_poly.entity_id
_entity_poly.type
_entity_poly.pdbx_seq_one_letter_code
_entity_poly.pdbx_strand_id
1 'polypeptide(L)'
;MTHQFRLAALAAIGVALAGCTTVSEQMPQKVIRQHSDVQLSQESVLKFNEFKSYNFFAAMYVTEEGDGGGRAGGAPTLSDAKRISQSMCEAYNPGDRCILLSTVEPADASKTEELPKHIFDALTRARSRTTEGNYFALAFTPSGQFGTAFNYSSIGEAKRTALLECETAAARSRSNDTITEAKANSKAGSYKCQLYNL
;
A
#
# COMPACT_ATOMS: atom_id res chain seq x y z
N MET A 1 11.01 -52.45 -74.68
CA MET A 1 9.66 -53.02 -74.49
C MET A 1 9.25 -52.77 -73.05
N THR A 2 8.08 -52.17 -72.90
CA THR A 2 7.35 -51.82 -71.67
C THR A 2 7.21 -52.99 -70.70
N HIS A 3 7.24 -52.73 -69.38
CA HIS A 3 6.17 -53.12 -68.45
C HIS A 3 6.29 -52.45 -67.06
N GLN A 4 5.17 -51.84 -66.66
CA GLN A 4 4.51 -51.85 -65.33
C GLN A 4 5.18 -51.10 -64.15
N PHE A 5 4.64 -49.96 -63.69
CA PHE A 5 3.47 -49.77 -62.80
C PHE A 5 3.56 -50.50 -61.44
N ARG A 6 3.82 -49.79 -60.32
CA ARG A 6 2.81 -49.24 -59.38
C ARG A 6 3.43 -48.84 -58.02
N LEU A 7 3.00 -47.64 -57.55
CA LEU A 7 2.62 -47.23 -56.17
C LEU A 7 3.56 -47.57 -54.98
N ALA A 8 3.69 -46.78 -53.92
CA ALA A 8 3.28 -45.44 -53.53
C ALA A 8 3.87 -45.24 -52.12
N ALA A 9 4.28 -44.04 -51.75
CA ALA A 9 4.24 -43.61 -50.34
C ALA A 9 4.20 -42.08 -50.29
N LEU A 10 3.01 -41.59 -49.93
CA LEU A 10 2.72 -40.21 -49.59
C LEU A 10 3.40 -39.81 -48.26
N ALA A 11 3.82 -38.55 -48.24
CA ALA A 11 3.65 -37.57 -47.16
C ALA A 11 4.18 -37.89 -45.75
N ALA A 12 5.11 -37.03 -45.30
CA ALA A 12 4.84 -36.13 -44.17
C ALA A 12 5.86 -34.98 -44.17
N ILE A 13 5.41 -33.79 -44.56
CA ILE A 13 6.13 -32.54 -44.26
C ILE A 13 5.92 -32.31 -42.77
N GLY A 14 6.93 -32.61 -41.96
CA GLY A 14 6.96 -32.24 -40.56
C GLY A 14 7.12 -30.73 -40.44
N VAL A 15 6.01 -30.00 -40.32
CA VAL A 15 6.04 -28.62 -39.85
C VAL A 15 6.39 -28.67 -38.37
N ALA A 16 7.64 -28.38 -38.05
CA ALA A 16 8.05 -28.08 -36.69
C ALA A 16 7.32 -26.81 -36.26
N LEU A 17 6.23 -26.98 -35.51
CA LEU A 17 5.62 -25.91 -34.73
C LEU A 17 6.68 -25.43 -33.74
N ALA A 18 7.36 -24.34 -34.09
CA ALA A 18 8.12 -23.55 -33.14
C ALA A 18 7.15 -23.18 -32.01
N GLY A 19 7.30 -23.84 -30.87
CA GLY A 19 6.57 -23.51 -29.66
C GLY A 19 6.90 -22.07 -29.30
N CYS A 20 5.96 -21.17 -29.54
CA CYS A 20 5.91 -19.90 -28.86
C CYS A 20 5.75 -20.21 -27.36
N THR A 21 6.86 -20.30 -26.64
CA THR A 21 6.85 -20.10 -25.19
C THR A 21 6.36 -18.67 -24.98
N THR A 22 5.07 -18.52 -24.76
CA THR A 22 4.53 -17.35 -24.10
C THR A 22 5.21 -17.27 -22.75
N VAL A 23 6.23 -16.42 -22.65
CA VAL A 23 6.69 -15.93 -21.35
C VAL A 23 5.51 -15.14 -20.80
N SER A 24 4.66 -15.82 -20.05
CA SER A 24 3.70 -15.18 -19.17
C SER A 24 4.55 -14.45 -18.15
N GLU A 25 4.77 -13.15 -18.36
CA GLU A 25 5.18 -12.24 -17.30
C GLU A 25 4.13 -12.43 -16.19
N GLN A 26 4.45 -13.26 -15.20
CA GLN A 26 3.72 -13.30 -13.96
C GLN A 26 3.89 -11.92 -13.36
N MET A 27 2.89 -11.06 -13.60
CA MET A 27 2.80 -9.78 -12.93
C MET A 27 3.00 -10.04 -11.44
N PRO A 28 3.84 -9.26 -10.76
CA PRO A 28 4.06 -9.47 -9.35
C PRO A 28 2.69 -9.41 -8.67
N GLN A 29 2.38 -10.43 -7.87
CA GLN A 29 1.09 -10.55 -7.18
C GLN A 29 1.26 -10.08 -5.75
N LYS A 30 0.31 -9.28 -5.27
CA LYS A 30 0.26 -8.93 -3.85
C LYS A 30 0.17 -10.19 -3.00
N VAL A 31 0.81 -10.16 -1.84
CA VAL A 31 0.82 -11.25 -0.88
C VAL A 31 -0.15 -10.92 0.23
N ILE A 32 -1.15 -11.77 0.40
CA ILE A 32 -2.05 -11.72 1.56
C ILE A 32 -1.65 -12.86 2.47
N ARG A 33 -1.24 -12.54 3.70
CA ARG A 33 -0.88 -13.55 4.72
C ARG A 33 -1.92 -13.52 5.82
N GLN A 34 -2.49 -14.68 6.14
CA GLN A 34 -3.34 -14.85 7.30
C GLN A 34 -2.47 -15.40 8.44
N HIS A 35 -2.58 -14.79 9.62
CA HIS A 35 -1.76 -15.09 10.80
C HIS A 35 -2.57 -15.76 11.91
N SER A 36 -3.90 -15.78 11.79
CA SER A 36 -4.80 -16.40 12.77
C SER A 36 -6.04 -16.98 12.10
N ASP A 37 -6.62 -17.99 12.74
CA ASP A 37 -7.84 -18.71 12.39
C ASP A 37 -9.07 -18.24 13.20
N VAL A 38 -8.99 -17.09 13.90
CA VAL A 38 -10.12 -16.49 14.62
C VAL A 38 -11.36 -16.44 13.72
N GLN A 39 -12.47 -16.97 14.23
CA GLN A 39 -13.73 -16.97 13.54
C GLN A 39 -14.32 -15.55 13.55
N LEU A 40 -14.41 -14.95 12.37
CA LEU A 40 -14.88 -13.58 12.22
C LEU A 40 -16.39 -13.48 12.43
N SER A 41 -16.82 -12.40 13.10
CA SER A 41 -18.22 -11.97 13.07
C SER A 41 -18.63 -11.57 11.65
N GLN A 42 -19.94 -11.56 11.37
CA GLN A 42 -20.45 -11.27 10.02
C GLN A 42 -19.99 -9.91 9.50
N GLU A 43 -19.94 -8.90 10.38
CA GLU A 43 -19.42 -7.57 10.04
C GLU A 43 -17.92 -7.61 9.70
N SER A 44 -17.13 -8.33 10.50
CA SER A 44 -15.70 -8.51 10.27
C SER A 44 -15.38 -9.25 8.97
N VAL A 45 -16.23 -10.19 8.54
CA VAL A 45 -16.10 -10.86 7.22
C VAL A 45 -16.17 -9.84 6.07
N LEU A 46 -17.12 -8.90 6.13
CA LEU A 46 -17.26 -7.85 5.11
C LEU A 46 -16.02 -6.95 5.08
N LYS A 47 -15.56 -6.51 6.26
CA LYS A 47 -14.34 -5.70 6.40
C LYS A 47 -13.09 -6.44 5.91
N PHE A 48 -12.99 -7.75 6.18
CA PHE A 48 -11.88 -8.58 5.72
C PHE A 48 -11.89 -8.77 4.20
N ASN A 49 -13.07 -8.87 3.58
CA ASN A 49 -13.18 -8.90 2.12
C ASN A 49 -12.72 -7.59 1.47
N GLU A 50 -13.09 -6.43 2.05
CA GLU A 50 -12.57 -5.13 1.62
C GLU A 50 -11.05 -5.06 1.80
N PHE A 51 -10.54 -5.48 2.95
CA PHE A 51 -9.11 -5.49 3.26
C PHE A 51 -8.28 -6.26 2.23
N LYS A 52 -8.76 -7.42 1.77
CA LYS A 52 -8.09 -8.20 0.71
C LYS A 52 -7.98 -7.47 -0.64
N SER A 53 -8.79 -6.42 -0.86
CA SER A 53 -8.70 -5.60 -2.09
C SER A 53 -7.52 -4.63 -2.08
N TYR A 54 -6.92 -4.36 -0.91
CA TYR A 54 -5.83 -3.41 -0.78
C TYR A 54 -4.60 -3.83 -1.60
N ASN A 55 -3.90 -2.85 -2.16
CA ASN A 55 -2.72 -3.03 -3.02
C ASN A 55 -1.51 -2.25 -2.47
N PHE A 56 -1.48 -2.08 -1.16
CA PHE A 56 -0.44 -1.38 -0.39
C PHE A 56 -0.23 -2.14 0.92
N PHE A 57 0.78 -1.75 1.71
CA PHE A 57 0.95 -2.34 3.03
C PHE A 57 -0.27 -2.09 3.91
N ALA A 58 -0.82 -3.17 4.44
CA ALA A 58 -1.95 -3.13 5.33
C ALA A 58 -1.89 -4.24 6.38
N ALA A 59 -2.53 -4.00 7.51
CA ALA A 59 -2.76 -5.01 8.53
C ALA A 59 -4.21 -4.91 9.04
N MET A 60 -4.70 -6.02 9.57
CA MET A 60 -6.01 -6.10 10.19
C MET A 60 -5.85 -6.87 11.50
N TYR A 61 -6.35 -6.26 12.58
CA TYR A 61 -6.47 -6.90 13.89
C TYR A 61 -7.94 -7.14 14.20
N VAL A 62 -8.18 -8.14 15.04
CA VAL A 62 -9.52 -8.51 15.55
C VAL A 62 -9.44 -8.87 17.03
N THR A 63 -10.57 -8.88 17.73
CA THR A 63 -10.64 -9.46 19.09
C THR A 63 -10.69 -10.99 19.04
N GLU A 64 -10.68 -11.66 20.19
CA GLU A 64 -10.80 -13.12 20.28
C GLU A 64 -12.15 -13.63 19.77
N GLU A 65 -13.18 -12.82 19.90
CA GLU A 65 -14.55 -13.04 19.44
C GLU A 65 -14.72 -12.78 17.93
N GLY A 66 -13.65 -12.33 17.26
CA GLY A 66 -13.63 -12.07 15.82
C GLY A 66 -14.27 -10.74 15.41
N ASP A 67 -14.40 -9.80 16.34
CA ASP A 67 -14.88 -8.46 16.05
C ASP A 67 -13.78 -7.57 15.47
N GLY A 68 -14.21 -6.61 14.64
CA GLY A 68 -13.36 -5.84 13.74
C GLY A 68 -12.47 -4.85 14.48
N GLY A 69 -11.37 -5.34 15.01
CA GLY A 69 -10.40 -4.61 15.82
C GLY A 69 -9.42 -3.76 15.01
N GLY A 70 -9.87 -2.86 14.15
CA GLY A 70 -8.96 -1.89 13.53
C GLY A 70 -8.16 -2.40 12.32
N ARG A 71 -8.10 -1.53 11.33
CA ARG A 71 -7.49 -1.76 10.02
C ARG A 71 -6.79 -0.48 9.58
N ALA A 72 -5.58 -0.61 9.06
CA ALA A 72 -4.84 0.50 8.47
C ALA A 72 -4.38 0.10 7.08
N GLY A 73 -4.72 0.94 6.11
CA GLY A 73 -4.26 0.84 4.73
C GLY A 73 -3.40 2.04 4.36
N GLY A 74 -2.50 1.84 3.40
CA GLY A 74 -1.66 2.91 2.83
C GLY A 74 -0.48 3.30 3.72
N ALA A 75 -0.11 2.45 4.68
CA ALA A 75 1.05 2.70 5.51
C ALA A 75 2.35 2.55 4.68
N PRO A 76 3.42 3.29 5.00
CA PRO A 76 4.67 3.24 4.22
C PRO A 76 5.39 1.90 4.34
N THR A 77 5.19 1.21 5.46
CA THR A 77 5.79 -0.10 5.73
C THR A 77 4.75 -1.04 6.33
N LEU A 78 4.98 -2.36 6.19
CA LEU A 78 4.16 -3.36 6.89
C LEU A 78 4.22 -3.20 8.41
N SER A 79 5.35 -2.76 8.95
CA SER A 79 5.52 -2.49 10.38
C SER A 79 4.60 -1.37 10.85
N ASP A 80 4.52 -0.28 10.09
CA ASP A 80 3.60 0.82 10.37
C ASP A 80 2.14 0.38 10.26
N ALA A 81 1.80 -0.39 9.22
CA ALA A 81 0.45 -0.93 9.07
C ALA A 81 0.02 -1.75 10.28
N LYS A 82 0.88 -2.65 10.77
CA LYS A 82 0.62 -3.46 11.98
C LYS A 82 0.42 -2.60 13.21
N ARG A 83 1.34 -1.68 13.47
CA ARG A 83 1.32 -0.79 14.64
C ARG A 83 0.07 0.09 14.69
N ILE A 84 -0.33 0.67 13.54
CA ILE A 84 -1.53 1.49 13.43
C ILE A 84 -2.78 0.65 13.66
N SER A 85 -2.91 -0.48 12.95
CA SER A 85 -4.08 -1.36 13.05
C SER A 85 -4.25 -1.91 14.46
N GLN A 86 -3.16 -2.32 15.11
CA GLN A 86 -3.17 -2.79 16.50
C GLN A 86 -3.64 -1.68 17.46
N SER A 87 -3.11 -0.47 17.32
CA SER A 87 -3.51 0.64 18.20
C SER A 87 -4.98 1.02 18.02
N MET A 88 -5.50 0.91 16.79
CA MET A 88 -6.93 1.05 16.52
C MET A 88 -7.74 -0.06 17.20
N CYS A 89 -7.30 -1.31 17.09
CA CYS A 89 -7.92 -2.43 17.79
C CYS A 89 -8.14 -2.17 19.27
N GLU A 90 -7.05 -1.83 19.95
CA GLU A 90 -6.99 -1.64 21.40
C GLU A 90 -7.84 -0.44 21.85
N ALA A 91 -7.98 0.58 21.00
CA ALA A 91 -8.78 1.75 21.30
C ALA A 91 -10.28 1.49 21.14
N TYR A 92 -10.68 0.66 20.18
CA TYR A 92 -12.08 0.31 19.95
C TYR A 92 -12.60 -0.78 20.88
N ASN A 93 -11.71 -1.66 21.34
CA ASN A 93 -12.07 -2.81 22.18
C ASN A 93 -11.23 -2.77 23.47
N PRO A 94 -11.48 -1.77 24.35
CA PRO A 94 -10.69 -1.61 25.57
C PRO A 94 -10.91 -2.78 26.52
N GLY A 95 -9.84 -3.51 26.82
CA GLY A 95 -9.87 -4.68 27.71
C GLY A 95 -9.80 -6.02 26.99
N ASP A 96 -10.07 -6.03 25.68
CA ASP A 96 -10.00 -7.23 24.86
C ASP A 96 -8.61 -7.42 24.26
N ARG A 97 -8.24 -8.68 23.98
CA ARG A 97 -6.96 -8.99 23.34
C ARG A 97 -7.07 -8.83 21.84
N CYS A 98 -6.20 -7.99 21.29
CA CYS A 98 -6.09 -7.79 19.85
C CYS A 98 -5.16 -8.80 19.18
N ILE A 99 -5.69 -9.54 18.21
CA ILE A 99 -5.00 -10.58 17.44
C ILE A 99 -4.75 -10.09 16.03
N LEU A 100 -3.51 -10.22 15.55
CA LEU A 100 -3.19 -9.98 14.14
C LEU A 100 -3.88 -11.06 13.30
N LEU A 101 -4.90 -10.65 12.54
CA LEU A 101 -5.63 -11.55 11.66
C LEU A 101 -4.88 -11.76 10.35
N SER A 102 -4.53 -10.66 9.68
CA SER A 102 -3.97 -10.72 8.33
C SER A 102 -3.15 -9.48 7.97
N THR A 103 -2.24 -9.66 7.02
CA THR A 103 -1.44 -8.61 6.41
C THR A 103 -1.53 -8.64 4.89
N VAL A 104 -1.47 -7.47 4.28
CA VAL A 104 -1.26 -7.31 2.83
C VAL A 104 0.12 -6.70 2.61
N GLU A 105 0.88 -7.34 1.74
CA GLU A 105 2.10 -6.80 1.14
C GLU A 105 1.83 -6.68 -0.36
N PRO A 106 2.11 -5.53 -0.99
CA PRO A 106 1.87 -5.42 -2.42
C PRO A 106 2.90 -6.20 -3.22
N ALA A 107 2.53 -6.44 -4.46
CA ALA A 107 3.27 -7.13 -5.49
C ALA A 107 4.73 -6.70 -5.59
N ASP A 108 4.95 -5.39 -5.54
CA ASP A 108 6.24 -4.79 -5.71
C ASP A 108 6.53 -3.94 -4.48
N ALA A 109 7.37 -4.48 -3.59
CA ALA A 109 7.85 -3.78 -2.41
C ALA A 109 8.85 -2.65 -2.75
N SER A 110 9.29 -2.52 -4.00
CA SER A 110 9.97 -1.31 -4.47
C SER A 110 8.98 -0.23 -4.87
N LYS A 111 7.74 -0.61 -5.20
CA LYS A 111 6.60 0.30 -5.38
C LYS A 111 5.84 0.61 -4.10
N THR A 112 6.31 0.15 -2.94
CA THR A 112 5.76 0.61 -1.64
C THR A 112 6.35 1.91 -1.14
N GLU A 113 7.43 2.36 -1.77
CA GLU A 113 7.82 3.76 -1.77
C GLU A 113 7.02 4.59 -2.79
N GLU A 114 6.11 3.99 -3.58
CA GLU A 114 5.10 4.78 -4.29
C GLU A 114 4.17 5.37 -3.22
N LEU A 115 4.55 6.57 -2.81
CA LEU A 115 3.70 7.55 -2.18
C LEU A 115 2.27 7.35 -2.70
N PRO A 116 1.27 7.21 -1.81
CA PRO A 116 -0.14 7.16 -2.21
C PRO A 116 -0.39 8.13 -3.36
N LYS A 117 -1.12 7.73 -4.41
CA LYS A 117 -1.17 8.46 -5.70
C LYS A 117 -1.28 9.97 -5.54
N HIS A 118 -2.11 10.45 -4.61
CA HIS A 118 -2.28 11.89 -4.34
C HIS A 118 -1.01 12.58 -3.83
N ILE A 119 -0.21 11.89 -3.00
CA ILE A 119 1.10 12.34 -2.53
C ILE A 119 2.14 12.26 -3.65
N PHE A 120 2.15 11.20 -4.46
CA PHE A 120 3.02 11.12 -5.64
C PHE A 120 2.75 12.24 -6.64
N ASP A 121 1.47 12.53 -6.91
CA ASP A 121 1.07 13.64 -7.78
C ASP A 121 1.53 14.98 -7.17
N ALA A 122 1.46 15.13 -5.84
CA ALA A 122 1.94 16.33 -5.14
C ALA A 122 3.45 16.50 -5.25
N LEU A 123 4.21 15.42 -5.08
CA LEU A 123 5.66 15.39 -5.28
C LEU A 123 6.03 15.79 -6.72
N THR A 124 5.36 15.20 -7.70
CA THR A 124 5.58 15.48 -9.12
C THR A 124 5.32 16.95 -9.44
N ARG A 125 4.23 17.53 -8.91
CA ARG A 125 3.93 18.97 -9.04
C ARG A 125 4.96 19.85 -8.35
N ALA A 126 5.41 19.49 -7.15
CA ALA A 126 6.43 20.26 -6.44
C ALA A 126 7.74 20.30 -7.25
N ARG A 127 8.15 19.14 -7.79
CA ARG A 127 9.35 19.03 -8.64
C ARG A 127 9.22 19.85 -9.93
N SER A 128 8.11 19.75 -10.65
CA SER A 128 7.92 20.48 -11.91
C SER A 128 7.82 22.00 -11.75
N ARG A 129 7.45 22.48 -10.55
CA ARG A 129 7.35 23.91 -10.22
C ARG A 129 8.61 24.48 -9.57
N THR A 130 9.62 23.66 -9.33
CA THR A 130 10.88 24.10 -8.73
C THR A 130 11.83 24.54 -9.82
N THR A 131 12.27 25.81 -9.77
CA THR A 131 13.30 26.31 -10.68
C THR A 131 14.63 25.64 -10.38
N GLU A 132 15.46 25.46 -11.41
CA GLU A 132 16.82 24.96 -11.25
C GLU A 132 17.60 25.80 -10.22
N GLY A 133 18.36 25.13 -9.36
CA GLY A 133 19.08 25.76 -8.24
C GLY A 133 18.25 26.00 -6.97
N ASN A 134 16.92 25.86 -7.05
CA ASN A 134 16.04 25.89 -5.86
C ASN A 134 15.71 24.49 -5.36
N TYR A 135 15.15 24.45 -4.15
CA TYR A 135 14.82 23.24 -3.42
C TYR A 135 13.32 23.03 -3.30
N PHE A 136 12.94 21.76 -3.18
CA PHE A 136 11.62 21.32 -2.79
C PHE A 136 11.72 20.27 -1.68
N ALA A 137 10.63 20.07 -0.95
CA ALA A 137 10.51 19.06 0.09
C ALA A 137 9.06 18.58 0.18
N LEU A 138 8.90 17.35 0.63
CA LEU A 138 7.62 16.72 0.93
C LEU A 138 7.70 16.19 2.36
N ALA A 139 6.63 16.36 3.12
CA ALA A 139 6.43 15.63 4.36
C ALA A 139 5.07 14.94 4.33
N PHE A 140 4.96 13.79 4.99
CA PHE A 140 3.72 13.06 5.08
C PHE A 140 3.62 12.29 6.39
N THR A 141 2.39 11.92 6.71
CA THR A 141 2.04 11.09 7.86
C THR A 141 1.78 9.65 7.41
N PRO A 142 1.90 8.65 8.31
CA PRO A 142 1.52 7.28 8.00
C PRO A 142 0.05 7.11 7.54
N SER A 143 -0.86 8.00 7.96
CA SER A 143 -2.27 8.01 7.50
C SER A 143 -2.51 8.81 6.21
N GLY A 144 -1.45 9.31 5.57
CA GLY A 144 -1.51 9.86 4.21
C GLY A 144 -1.82 11.36 4.10
N GLN A 145 -1.90 12.10 5.21
CA GLN A 145 -1.84 13.56 5.19
C GLN A 145 -0.43 14.00 4.81
N PHE A 146 -0.30 15.08 4.04
CA PHE A 146 0.98 15.53 3.50
C PHE A 146 1.07 17.06 3.41
N GLY A 147 2.29 17.56 3.24
CA GLY A 147 2.62 18.97 3.00
C GLY A 147 3.79 19.09 2.03
N THR A 148 3.80 20.13 1.20
CA THR A 148 4.80 20.30 0.12
C THR A 148 5.37 21.70 0.11
N ALA A 149 6.69 21.81 0.00
CA ALA A 149 7.38 23.06 -0.26
C ALA A 149 8.12 22.96 -1.58
N PHE A 150 8.11 24.02 -2.39
CA PHE A 150 8.84 24.06 -3.67
C PHE A 150 9.34 25.48 -3.95
N ASN A 151 10.38 25.56 -4.78
CA ASN A 151 11.01 26.81 -5.20
C ASN A 151 11.61 27.66 -4.06
N TYR A 152 12.14 27.00 -3.03
CA TYR A 152 12.86 27.67 -1.93
C TYR A 152 14.35 27.75 -2.24
N SER A 153 15.01 28.86 -1.86
CA SER A 153 16.47 29.00 -2.00
C SER A 153 17.27 28.22 -0.95
N SER A 154 16.59 27.66 0.07
CA SER A 154 17.20 26.88 1.16
C SER A 154 16.47 25.55 1.36
N ILE A 155 17.23 24.45 1.32
CA ILE A 155 16.72 23.10 1.66
C ILE A 155 16.15 23.06 3.08
N GLY A 156 16.75 23.81 4.02
CA GLY A 156 16.30 23.85 5.41
C GLY A 156 14.94 24.52 5.55
N GLU A 157 14.70 25.58 4.77
CA GLU A 157 13.40 26.26 4.74
C GLU A 157 12.34 25.40 4.03
N ALA A 158 12.68 24.79 2.89
CA ALA A 158 11.80 23.85 2.20
C ALA A 158 11.31 22.73 3.14
N LYS A 159 12.24 22.09 3.86
CA LYS A 159 11.91 21.01 4.81
C LYS A 159 10.99 21.48 5.94
N ARG A 160 11.26 22.64 6.54
CA ARG A 160 10.42 23.20 7.62
C ARG A 160 9.01 23.53 7.12
N THR A 161 8.90 24.16 5.94
CA THR A 161 7.59 24.47 5.34
C THR A 161 6.80 23.20 5.05
N ALA A 162 7.43 22.19 4.44
CA ALA A 162 6.75 20.93 4.14
C ALA A 162 6.23 20.23 5.41
N LEU A 163 7.03 20.23 6.48
CA LEU A 163 6.63 19.71 7.79
C LEU A 163 5.45 20.49 8.37
N LEU A 164 5.51 21.82 8.38
CA LEU A 164 4.44 22.67 8.91
C LEU A 164 3.10 22.46 8.16
N GLU A 165 3.15 22.37 6.83
CA GLU A 165 1.97 22.07 6.03
C GLU A 165 1.41 20.69 6.34
N CYS A 166 2.29 19.69 6.47
CA CYS A 166 1.90 18.33 6.85
C CYS A 166 1.23 18.32 8.24
N GLU A 167 1.81 19.01 9.23
CA GLU A 167 1.28 19.11 10.59
C GLU A 167 -0.10 19.77 10.60
N THR A 168 -0.28 20.80 9.78
CA THR A 168 -1.58 21.47 9.59
C THR A 168 -2.62 20.51 8.99
N ALA A 169 -2.23 19.75 7.95
CA ALA A 169 -3.10 18.75 7.34
C ALA A 169 -3.45 17.61 8.32
N ALA A 170 -2.47 17.15 9.09
CA ALA A 170 -2.64 16.13 10.12
C ALA A 170 -3.57 16.60 11.24
N ALA A 171 -3.43 17.85 11.71
CA ALA A 171 -4.30 18.45 12.71
C ALA A 171 -5.75 18.54 12.22
N ARG A 172 -5.96 18.94 10.95
CA ARG A 172 -7.29 18.97 10.32
C ARG A 172 -7.90 17.57 10.19
N SER A 173 -7.11 16.57 9.85
CA SER A 173 -7.58 15.18 9.82
C SER A 173 -8.01 14.74 11.22
N ARG A 174 -7.16 14.99 12.22
CA ARG A 174 -7.45 14.65 13.62
C ARG A 174 -8.71 15.34 14.16
N SER A 175 -9.04 16.54 13.70
CA SER A 175 -10.30 17.20 14.11
C SER A 175 -11.56 16.60 13.48
N ASN A 176 -11.42 15.81 12.41
CA ASN A 176 -12.54 15.12 11.77
C ASN A 176 -12.79 13.73 12.36
N ASP A 177 -11.83 13.18 13.09
CA ASP A 177 -11.95 11.91 13.80
C ASP A 177 -12.91 12.04 15.00
N THR A 178 -13.59 10.95 15.35
CA THR A 178 -14.19 10.82 16.67
C THR A 178 -13.12 10.86 17.77
N ILE A 179 -13.51 11.13 19.02
CA ILE A 179 -12.57 11.17 20.15
C ILE A 179 -11.78 9.85 20.28
N THR A 180 -12.44 8.71 20.05
CA THR A 180 -11.84 7.38 20.11
C THR A 180 -10.80 7.20 18.99
N GLU A 181 -11.15 7.54 17.75
CA GLU A 181 -10.24 7.48 16.60
C GLU A 181 -9.04 8.40 16.78
N ALA A 182 -9.27 9.65 17.18
CA ALA A 182 -8.22 10.63 17.37
C ALA A 182 -7.22 10.15 18.43
N LYS A 183 -7.68 9.51 19.52
CA LYS A 183 -6.82 8.90 20.54
C LYS A 183 -6.04 7.71 19.98
N ALA A 184 -6.71 6.80 19.27
CA ALA A 184 -6.11 5.63 18.65
C ALA A 184 -5.00 6.02 17.68
N ASN A 185 -5.32 6.90 16.72
CA ASN A 185 -4.42 7.41 15.70
C ASN A 185 -3.26 8.21 16.30
N SER A 186 -3.49 8.97 17.38
CA SER A 186 -2.40 9.66 18.09
C SER A 186 -1.45 8.69 18.78
N LYS A 187 -1.97 7.69 19.51
CA LYS A 187 -1.16 6.62 20.14
C LYS A 187 -0.35 5.86 19.11
N ALA A 188 -0.96 5.61 17.95
CA ALA A 188 -0.34 4.95 16.83
C ALA A 188 0.56 5.86 15.98
N GLY A 189 0.82 7.10 16.39
CA GLY A 189 1.66 8.03 15.62
C GLY A 189 1.18 8.26 14.18
N SER A 190 -0.10 7.98 13.87
CA SER A 190 -0.68 8.12 12.54
C SER A 190 -0.59 9.57 12.07
N TYR A 191 -0.61 10.53 12.98
CA TYR A 191 -0.50 11.96 12.70
C TYR A 191 0.93 12.51 12.67
N LYS A 192 1.93 11.67 12.92
CA LYS A 192 3.31 12.14 13.00
C LYS A 192 3.86 12.39 11.60
N CYS A 193 4.10 13.65 11.27
CA CYS A 193 4.74 14.03 10.02
C CYS A 193 6.20 13.62 9.98
N GLN A 194 6.62 13.15 8.81
CA GLN A 194 7.99 12.76 8.51
C GLN A 194 8.36 13.31 7.14
N LEU A 195 9.61 13.75 6.99
CA LEU A 195 10.13 14.16 5.69
C LEU A 195 10.25 12.95 4.79
N TYR A 196 9.81 13.10 3.55
CA TYR A 196 10.18 12.18 2.49
C TYR A 196 11.64 12.47 2.13
N ASN A 197 12.51 11.47 2.27
CA ASN A 197 13.89 11.61 1.86
C ASN A 197 13.93 11.59 0.32
N LEU A 198 14.22 12.77 -0.25
CA LEU A 198 14.47 12.97 -1.68
C LEU A 198 15.92 12.64 -2.04
#